data_AF-A0A369K544-F1
#
_entry.id   AF-A0A369K544-F1
#
_cell.length_a   1.000
_cell.length_b   1.000
_cell.length_c   1.000
_cell.angle_alpha   90.00
_cell.angle_beta   90.00
_cell.angle_gamma   90.00
#
_symmetry.space_group_name_H-M   'P 1'
#
loop_
_entity.id
_entity.type
_entity.pdbx_description
1 polymer ?
#
loop_
_entity_poly.entity_id
_entity_poly.type
_entity_poly.pdbx_seq_one_letter_code
_entity_poly.pdbx_strand_id
1 'polypeptide(L)'
;MIAVSVAVLFLAVTTAAPFLQFILLGEWDFQAGQCAYKSPQSWAFYRLGLCTLWLMTRDVNPTSWIKWSTFSLVKLRRSLHDQNWLEYDINHWRRLRNADDLVKGLAWIDRSFTRSLDAVYSLYHCLQDIHIPIAAQAVSELNPDVTVTQRLQQVVENPVMQIAYKRDNVIASFLEMHRRTHPSLGSFYLETIVRLSNTRDTVRPFMDWPVRDLLTFPNDIIEQFLMCIKAMIAHEHLTAPNVITVWALIQRIIGQLTGGPDDVEPHINLGFAIIEQFEAWLTRSTPQLEHNDRVALCVYGMVKVFTPSFDFHLWRTRYSGIEKAASLVKVLDECLVKMGGGQVVLTRFVNLRWEELVARCSM
;
A
#
# COMPACT_ATOMS: atom_id res chain seq x y z
N MET A 1 26.57 9.21 -36.88
CA MET A 1 27.86 9.67 -36.32
C MET A 1 27.67 10.34 -34.97
N ILE A 2 26.91 11.44 -34.86
CA ILE A 2 26.72 12.19 -33.59
C ILE A 2 26.23 11.29 -32.44
N ALA A 3 25.19 10.48 -32.64
CA ALA A 3 24.67 9.58 -31.59
C ALA A 3 25.73 8.57 -31.08
N VAL A 4 26.57 8.06 -31.97
CA VAL A 4 27.65 7.12 -31.62
C VAL A 4 28.74 7.82 -30.84
N SER A 5 29.17 9.02 -31.27
CA SER A 5 30.14 9.82 -30.55
C SER A 5 29.67 10.21 -29.15
N VAL A 6 28.39 10.58 -29.01
CA VAL A 6 27.77 10.89 -27.71
C VAL A 6 27.72 9.65 -26.81
N ALA A 7 27.34 8.48 -27.35
CA ALA A 7 27.33 7.23 -26.59
C ALA A 7 28.73 6.83 -26.12
N VAL A 8 29.74 6.92 -26.99
CA VAL A 8 31.15 6.60 -26.64
C VAL A 8 31.68 7.56 -25.57
N LEU A 9 31.40 8.86 -25.70
CA LEU A 9 31.78 9.84 -24.69
C LEU A 9 31.09 9.55 -23.35
N PHE A 10 29.79 9.24 -23.37
CA PHE A 10 29.04 8.88 -22.18
C PHE A 10 29.62 7.64 -21.50
N LEU A 11 29.97 6.60 -22.26
CA LEU A 11 30.61 5.39 -21.75
C LEU A 11 31.99 5.68 -21.15
N ALA A 12 32.81 6.49 -21.82
CA ALA A 12 34.13 6.88 -21.33
C ALA A 12 34.03 7.66 -20.01
N VAL A 13 33.14 8.66 -19.95
CA VAL A 13 32.92 9.46 -18.74
C VAL A 13 32.39 8.59 -17.61
N THR A 14 31.37 7.76 -17.85
CA THR A 14 30.78 6.92 -16.79
C THR A 14 31.73 5.82 -16.30
N THR A 15 32.65 5.35 -17.15
CA THR A 15 33.65 4.34 -16.78
C THR A 15 34.81 4.95 -15.99
N ALA A 16 35.22 6.18 -16.31
CA ALA A 16 36.29 6.89 -15.58
C ALA A 16 35.78 7.62 -14.32
N ALA A 17 34.48 7.91 -14.23
CA ALA A 17 33.88 8.69 -13.15
C ALA A 17 34.21 8.17 -11.73
N PRO A 18 34.20 6.86 -11.43
CA PRO A 18 34.55 6.39 -10.08
C PRO A 18 35.97 6.75 -9.66
N PHE A 19 36.92 6.73 -10.59
CA PHE A 19 38.31 7.13 -10.33
C PHE A 19 38.43 8.64 -10.13
N LEU A 20 37.76 9.43 -10.97
CA LEU A 20 37.72 10.89 -10.81
C LEU A 20 37.11 11.29 -9.46
N GLN A 21 36.01 10.64 -9.05
CA GLN A 21 35.42 10.84 -7.73
C GLN A 21 36.39 10.50 -6.61
N PHE A 22 37.19 9.44 -6.74
CA PHE A 22 38.21 9.09 -5.74
C PHE A 22 39.27 10.18 -5.56
N ILE A 23 39.73 10.78 -6.66
CA ILE A 23 40.73 11.87 -6.64
C ILE A 23 40.12 13.16 -6.10
N LEU A 24 38.93 13.54 -6.57
CA LEU A 24 38.35 14.86 -6.33
C LEU A 24 37.63 14.95 -4.98
N LEU A 25 37.04 13.87 -4.49
CA LEU A 25 36.38 13.80 -3.18
C LEU A 25 37.41 13.37 -2.14
N GLY A 26 38.25 14.33 -1.75
CA GLY A 26 39.38 14.16 -0.81
C GLY A 26 38.98 13.77 0.62
N GLU A 27 37.69 13.85 0.97
CA GLU A 27 37.18 13.58 2.32
C GLU A 27 36.23 12.36 2.34
N TRP A 28 36.07 11.75 3.52
CA TRP A 28 35.15 10.62 3.75
C TRP A 28 33.70 11.07 3.99
N ASP A 29 33.42 12.36 3.89
CA ASP A 29 32.04 12.86 3.92
C ASP A 29 31.41 12.59 2.55
N PHE A 30 31.02 11.32 2.39
CA PHE A 30 30.35 10.75 1.22
C PHE A 30 28.91 11.27 1.04
N GLN A 31 28.60 12.49 1.50
CA GLN A 31 27.33 13.17 1.22
C GLN A 31 27.24 13.63 -0.25
N ALA A 32 28.35 13.65 -0.99
CA ALA A 32 28.35 13.94 -2.41
C ALA A 32 27.73 12.77 -3.20
N GLY A 33 26.79 13.07 -4.10
CA GLY A 33 26.12 12.09 -4.96
C GLY A 33 27.13 11.21 -5.70
N GLN A 34 27.08 9.90 -5.44
CA GLN A 34 28.04 8.94 -5.99
C GLN A 34 27.60 8.48 -7.40
N CYS A 35 28.56 8.14 -8.24
CA CYS A 35 28.26 7.61 -9.57
C CYS A 35 27.53 6.25 -9.44
N ALA A 36 26.31 6.16 -9.98
CA ALA A 36 25.49 4.94 -9.95
C ALA A 36 26.08 3.80 -10.80
N TYR A 37 26.97 4.12 -11.75
CA TYR A 37 27.52 3.16 -12.71
C TYR A 37 28.69 2.38 -12.10
N LYS A 38 28.38 1.21 -11.53
CA LYS A 38 29.36 0.23 -11.05
C LYS A 38 29.37 -0.97 -11.99
N SER A 39 30.30 -0.97 -12.95
CA SER A 39 30.53 -2.09 -13.86
C SER A 39 31.92 -2.70 -13.66
N PRO A 40 32.15 -3.96 -14.04
CA PRO A 40 33.50 -4.54 -14.09
C PRO A 40 34.49 -3.69 -14.90
N GLN A 41 34.00 -3.01 -15.96
CA GLN A 41 34.81 -2.09 -16.77
C GLN A 41 35.23 -0.86 -15.96
N SER A 42 34.29 -0.22 -15.24
CA SER A 42 34.60 0.92 -14.38
C SER A 42 35.57 0.56 -13.25
N TRP A 43 35.50 -0.68 -12.73
CA TRP A 43 36.46 -1.21 -11.76
C TRP A 43 37.86 -1.36 -12.34
N ALA A 44 37.98 -1.86 -13.58
CA ALA A 44 39.28 -1.96 -14.25
C ALA A 44 39.95 -0.59 -14.41
N PHE A 45 39.18 0.43 -14.84
CA PHE A 45 39.67 1.81 -14.94
C PHE A 45 40.03 2.39 -13.56
N TYR A 46 39.22 2.13 -12.55
CA TYR A 46 39.52 2.51 -11.17
C TYR A 46 40.85 1.90 -10.70
N ARG A 47 41.05 0.59 -10.90
CA ARG A 47 42.30 -0.10 -10.54
C ARG A 47 43.51 0.40 -11.32
N LEU A 48 43.35 0.63 -12.62
CA LEU A 48 44.40 1.20 -13.46
C LEU A 48 44.80 2.59 -12.94
N GLY A 49 43.81 3.42 -12.62
CA GLY A 49 44.02 4.74 -12.04
C GLY A 49 44.72 4.69 -10.68
N LEU A 50 44.28 3.81 -9.76
CA LEU A 50 44.93 3.61 -8.46
C LEU A 50 46.37 3.11 -8.61
N CYS A 51 46.63 2.18 -9.53
CA CYS A 51 47.97 1.67 -9.81
C CYS A 51 48.88 2.78 -10.34
N THR A 52 48.38 3.59 -11.27
CA THR A 52 49.09 4.75 -11.83
C THR A 52 49.43 5.75 -10.72
N LEU A 53 48.45 6.07 -9.87
CA LEU A 53 48.63 6.97 -8.75
C LEU A 53 49.62 6.43 -7.72
N TRP A 54 49.59 5.12 -7.44
CA TRP A 54 50.54 4.46 -6.55
C TRP A 54 51.97 4.53 -7.10
N LEU A 55 52.17 4.25 -8.39
CA LEU A 55 53.48 4.38 -9.03
C LEU A 55 54.00 5.83 -8.97
N MET A 56 53.12 6.82 -9.21
CA MET A 56 53.48 8.23 -9.13
C MET A 56 53.82 8.69 -7.71
N THR A 57 53.20 8.09 -6.68
CA THR A 57 53.39 8.50 -5.28
C THR A 57 54.47 7.70 -4.55
N ARG A 58 54.89 6.55 -5.09
CA ARG A 58 55.88 5.65 -4.46
C ARG A 58 57.24 6.32 -4.22
N ASP A 59 57.70 7.13 -5.17
CA ASP A 59 59.05 7.71 -5.17
C ASP A 59 59.06 9.20 -4.81
N VAL A 60 57.89 9.80 -4.57
CA VAL A 60 57.76 11.21 -4.22
C VAL A 60 57.94 11.40 -2.73
N ASN A 61 59.02 12.10 -2.35
CA ASN A 61 59.27 12.51 -0.98
C ASN A 61 58.08 13.39 -0.51
N PRO A 62 57.39 13.06 0.60
CA PRO A 62 56.09 13.66 0.98
C PRO A 62 56.13 15.15 1.30
N THR A 63 57.27 15.81 1.13
CA THR A 63 57.53 17.19 1.56
C THR A 63 57.28 18.24 0.49
N SER A 64 57.19 17.91 -0.81
CA SER A 64 57.42 18.95 -1.81
C SER A 64 56.16 19.58 -2.43
N TRP A 65 55.27 18.91 -3.17
CA TRP A 65 54.37 19.68 -4.06
C TRP A 65 52.89 19.35 -4.06
N ILE A 66 52.47 18.23 -3.49
CA ILE A 66 51.05 17.94 -3.32
C ILE A 66 50.88 17.49 -1.89
N LYS A 67 50.17 18.30 -1.07
CA LYS A 67 49.74 17.93 0.28
C LYS A 67 48.70 16.80 0.19
N TRP A 68 49.10 15.65 -0.34
CA TRP A 68 48.38 14.40 -0.10
C TRP A 68 48.46 14.21 1.40
N SER A 69 47.35 14.51 2.06
CA SER A 69 47.19 14.20 3.47
C SER A 69 47.60 12.73 3.67
N THR A 70 48.28 12.42 4.76
CA THR A 70 48.66 11.04 5.15
C THR A 70 47.46 10.09 5.02
N PHE A 71 46.28 10.63 5.25
CA PHE A 71 44.96 10.05 5.04
C PHE A 71 44.68 9.53 3.62
N SER A 72 45.12 10.24 2.57
CA SER A 72 44.93 9.87 1.17
C SER A 72 45.78 8.66 0.76
N LEU A 73 46.97 8.48 1.36
CA LEU A 73 47.82 7.29 1.14
C LEU A 73 47.26 6.05 1.85
N VAL A 74 46.71 6.20 3.05
CA VAL A 74 46.02 5.11 3.75
C VAL A 74 44.78 4.67 2.95
N LYS A 75 44.01 5.64 2.41
CA LYS A 75 42.86 5.38 1.53
C LYS A 75 43.28 4.59 0.27
N LEU A 76 44.32 5.06 -0.43
CA LEU A 76 44.87 4.39 -1.62
C LEU A 76 45.33 2.96 -1.31
N ARG A 77 46.10 2.76 -0.24
CA ARG A 77 46.60 1.43 0.16
C ARG A 77 45.46 0.47 0.49
N ARG A 78 44.41 0.95 1.17
CA ARG A 78 43.25 0.14 1.52
C ARG A 78 42.45 -0.27 0.28
N SER A 79 42.19 0.66 -0.64
CA SER A 79 41.46 0.37 -1.89
C SER A 79 42.22 -0.56 -2.87
N LEU A 80 43.55 -0.62 -2.78
CA LEU A 80 44.34 -1.60 -3.54
C LEU A 80 44.17 -3.04 -3.01
N HIS A 81 43.71 -3.20 -1.76
CA HIS A 81 43.56 -4.50 -1.12
C HIS A 81 42.26 -5.23 -1.49
N ASP A 82 41.24 -4.50 -1.94
CA ASP A 82 39.98 -5.11 -2.40
C ASP A 82 40.22 -5.91 -3.69
N GLN A 83 39.87 -7.21 -3.72
CA GLN A 83 40.24 -8.10 -4.83
C GLN A 83 39.29 -7.96 -6.03
N ASN A 84 38.03 -7.65 -5.75
CA ASN A 84 36.99 -7.50 -6.75
C ASN A 84 36.09 -6.31 -6.43
N TRP A 85 35.35 -5.86 -7.46
CA TRP A 85 34.46 -4.72 -7.34
C TRP A 85 33.35 -4.93 -6.31
N LEU A 86 32.92 -6.18 -6.09
CA LEU A 86 31.84 -6.53 -5.17
C LEU A 86 32.29 -6.39 -3.71
N GLU A 87 33.51 -6.82 -3.37
CA GLU A 87 34.12 -6.62 -2.06
C GLU A 87 34.29 -5.13 -1.76
N TYR A 88 34.76 -4.36 -2.73
CA TYR A 88 34.84 -2.90 -2.59
C TYR A 88 33.46 -2.29 -2.36
N ASP A 89 32.43 -2.73 -3.11
CA ASP A 89 31.05 -2.28 -2.90
C ASP A 89 30.51 -2.63 -1.51
N ILE A 90 30.67 -3.87 -1.07
CA ILE A 90 30.12 -4.35 0.20
C ILE A 90 30.89 -3.77 1.40
N ASN A 91 32.22 -3.85 1.39
CA ASN A 91 33.03 -3.52 2.56
C ASN A 91 33.28 -2.03 2.73
N HIS A 92 33.33 -1.29 1.63
CA HIS A 92 33.59 0.13 1.66
C HIS A 92 32.28 0.89 1.43
N TRP A 93 31.66 0.71 0.27
CA TRP A 93 30.56 1.59 -0.13
C TRP A 93 29.26 1.35 0.61
N ARG A 94 28.86 0.10 0.87
CA ARG A 94 27.62 -0.18 1.61
C ARG A 94 27.73 0.16 3.08
N ARG A 95 28.93 0.07 3.67
CA ARG A 95 29.17 0.49 5.06
C ARG A 95 29.17 2.01 5.23
N LEU A 96 29.52 2.73 4.17
CA LEU A 96 29.61 4.20 4.15
C LEU A 96 28.34 4.86 3.61
N ARG A 97 27.51 4.13 2.86
CA ARG A 97 26.20 4.61 2.43
C ARG A 97 25.21 4.53 3.58
N ASN A 98 24.59 5.66 3.87
CA ASN A 98 23.38 5.66 4.69
C ASN A 98 22.26 5.00 3.88
N ALA A 99 21.34 4.31 4.56
CA ALA A 99 20.12 3.80 3.95
C ALA A 99 19.37 4.91 3.15
N ASP A 100 19.57 6.16 3.56
CA ASP A 100 19.07 7.38 2.93
C ASP A 100 19.35 7.50 1.43
N ASP A 101 20.47 7.00 0.90
CA ASP A 101 20.77 7.14 -0.54
C ASP A 101 19.82 6.31 -1.41
N LEU A 102 19.50 5.09 -0.94
CA LEU A 102 18.55 4.23 -1.64
C LEU A 102 17.15 4.83 -1.56
N VAL A 103 16.77 5.31 -0.38
CA VAL A 103 15.49 5.98 -0.12
C VAL A 103 15.34 7.21 -1.04
N LYS A 104 16.33 8.10 -1.07
CA LYS A 104 16.36 9.28 -1.95
C LYS A 104 16.35 8.90 -3.43
N GLY A 105 17.06 7.83 -3.81
CA GLY A 105 17.08 7.31 -5.17
C GLY A 105 15.70 6.84 -5.62
N LEU A 106 15.03 6.02 -4.80
CA LEU A 106 13.66 5.58 -5.06
C LEU A 106 12.70 6.77 -5.10
N ALA A 107 12.85 7.72 -4.18
CA ALA A 107 12.05 8.95 -4.14
C ALA A 107 12.24 9.81 -5.39
N TRP A 108 13.46 9.91 -5.89
CA TRP A 108 13.74 10.63 -7.13
C TRP A 108 13.14 9.94 -8.36
N ILE A 109 13.25 8.60 -8.46
CA ILE A 109 12.66 7.83 -9.56
C ILE A 109 11.15 8.02 -9.57
N ASP A 110 10.50 7.89 -8.41
CA ASP A 110 9.07 8.08 -8.27
C ASP A 110 8.63 9.48 -8.71
N ARG A 111 9.24 10.53 -8.16
CA ARG A 111 8.91 11.93 -8.53
C ARG A 111 9.14 12.23 -10.01
N SER A 112 10.17 11.64 -10.60
CA SER A 112 10.53 11.88 -12.00
C SER A 112 9.67 11.08 -12.98
N PHE A 113 9.26 9.87 -12.59
CA PHE A 113 8.62 8.90 -13.47
C PHE A 113 7.28 8.39 -12.94
N THR A 114 6.61 9.11 -12.03
CA THR A 114 5.32 8.70 -11.43
C THR A 114 4.24 8.43 -12.48
N ARG A 115 4.33 9.04 -13.67
CA ARG A 115 3.40 8.82 -14.79
C ARG A 115 3.72 7.57 -15.62
N SER A 116 4.86 6.94 -15.42
CA SER A 116 5.28 5.72 -16.11
C SER A 116 4.89 4.51 -15.29
N LEU A 117 3.96 3.70 -15.80
CA LEU A 117 3.51 2.48 -15.15
C LEU A 117 4.67 1.48 -14.93
N ASP A 118 5.57 1.35 -15.91
CA ASP A 118 6.74 0.46 -15.81
C ASP A 118 7.70 0.88 -14.69
N ALA A 119 7.88 2.20 -14.49
CA ALA A 119 8.70 2.71 -13.40
C ALA A 119 8.06 2.40 -12.04
N VAL A 120 6.74 2.56 -11.93
CA VAL A 120 5.99 2.24 -10.70
C VAL A 120 6.03 0.73 -10.41
N TYR A 121 5.92 -0.14 -11.42
CA TYR A 121 6.12 -1.59 -11.24
C TYR A 121 7.54 -1.93 -10.79
N SER A 122 8.55 -1.27 -11.37
CA SER A 122 9.94 -1.46 -10.96
C SER A 122 10.14 -1.07 -9.50
N LEU A 123 9.58 0.08 -9.08
CA LEU A 123 9.61 0.52 -7.69
C LEU A 123 8.87 -0.46 -6.76
N TYR A 124 7.69 -0.94 -7.17
CA TYR A 124 6.93 -1.95 -6.43
C TYR A 124 7.77 -3.21 -6.14
N HIS A 125 8.41 -3.78 -7.16
CA HIS A 125 9.27 -4.96 -6.98
C HIS A 125 10.51 -4.65 -6.15
N CYS A 126 11.16 -3.49 -6.36
CA CYS A 126 12.26 -3.06 -5.50
C CYS A 126 11.84 -2.97 -4.02
N LEU A 127 10.66 -2.41 -3.73
CA LEU A 127 10.12 -2.31 -2.37
C LEU A 127 9.79 -3.68 -1.76
N GLN A 128 9.52 -4.71 -2.58
CA GLN A 128 9.35 -6.08 -2.09
C GLN A 128 10.69 -6.70 -1.64
N ASP A 129 11.76 -6.42 -2.37
CA ASP A 129 13.06 -7.09 -2.19
C ASP A 129 13.97 -6.42 -1.13
N ILE A 130 13.88 -5.08 -0.96
CA ILE A 130 14.77 -4.35 -0.04
C ILE A 130 14.37 -4.56 1.43
N HIS A 131 15.23 -4.21 2.40
CA HIS A 131 14.92 -4.38 3.83
C HIS A 131 13.70 -3.53 4.28
N ILE A 132 12.82 -4.09 5.10
CA ILE A 132 11.51 -3.48 5.45
C ILE A 132 11.62 -2.05 6.00
N PRO A 133 12.47 -1.75 7.00
CA PRO A 133 12.71 -0.38 7.45
C PRO A 133 13.06 0.61 6.33
N ILE A 134 13.89 0.18 5.37
CA ILE A 134 14.30 1.02 4.23
C ILE A 134 13.12 1.21 3.27
N ALA A 135 12.34 0.17 3.01
CA ALA A 135 11.13 0.26 2.20
C ALA A 135 10.09 1.19 2.84
N ALA A 136 9.88 1.09 4.15
CA ALA A 136 8.96 1.96 4.88
C ALA A 136 9.42 3.41 4.90
N GLN A 137 10.73 3.66 5.08
CA GLN A 137 11.31 5.00 4.98
C GLN A 137 11.13 5.56 3.56
N ALA A 138 11.40 4.75 2.52
CA ALA A 138 11.17 5.14 1.13
C ALA A 138 9.71 5.52 0.88
N VAL A 139 8.76 4.66 1.25
CA VAL A 139 7.33 4.95 1.10
C VAL A 139 6.90 6.18 1.91
N SER A 140 7.52 6.42 3.07
CA SER A 140 7.26 7.62 3.88
C SER A 140 7.80 8.90 3.23
N GLU A 141 8.92 8.85 2.50
CA GLU A 141 9.43 10.02 1.75
C GLU A 141 8.64 10.28 0.45
N LEU A 142 7.96 9.26 -0.07
CA LEU A 142 7.03 9.37 -1.19
C LEU A 142 5.69 9.97 -0.78
N ASN A 143 5.23 9.69 0.44
CA ASN A 143 3.93 10.13 0.93
C ASN A 143 4.04 11.39 1.79
N PRO A 144 3.47 12.53 1.40
CA PRO A 144 3.46 13.72 2.26
C PRO A 144 2.56 13.60 3.50
N ASP A 145 1.71 12.57 3.58
CA ASP A 145 0.80 12.35 4.70
C ASP A 145 1.52 11.79 5.93
N VAL A 146 1.64 12.64 6.96
CA VAL A 146 2.25 12.32 8.25
C VAL A 146 1.60 11.11 8.92
N THR A 147 0.29 10.90 8.72
CA THR A 147 -0.42 9.78 9.34
C THR A 147 0.06 8.44 8.78
N VAL A 148 0.36 8.38 7.48
CA VAL A 148 0.90 7.19 6.83
C VAL A 148 2.32 6.91 7.32
N THR A 149 3.16 7.93 7.45
CA THR A 149 4.51 7.79 8.00
C THR A 149 4.50 7.23 9.42
N GLN A 150 3.70 7.82 10.32
CA GLN A 150 3.59 7.37 11.71
C GLN A 150 3.11 5.91 11.79
N ARG A 151 2.11 5.57 10.98
CA ARG A 151 1.55 4.21 10.90
C ARG A 151 2.57 3.19 10.42
N LEU A 152 3.31 3.50 9.36
CA LEU A 152 4.36 2.62 8.87
C LEU A 152 5.48 2.44 9.89
N GLN A 153 5.88 3.51 10.58
CA GLN A 153 6.87 3.43 11.65
C GLN A 153 6.40 2.51 12.79
N GLN A 154 5.16 2.68 13.26
CA GLN A 154 4.57 1.81 14.29
C GLN A 154 4.56 0.33 13.87
N VAL A 155 4.17 0.04 12.62
CA VAL A 155 4.14 -1.33 12.09
C VAL A 155 5.54 -1.92 12.00
N VAL A 156 6.52 -1.16 11.51
CA VAL A 156 7.90 -1.64 11.32
C VAL A 156 8.60 -1.87 12.65
N GLU A 157 8.43 -0.96 13.61
CA GLU A 157 9.09 -1.02 14.92
C GLU A 157 8.47 -2.08 15.84
N ASN A 158 7.22 -2.49 15.61
CA ASN A 158 6.57 -3.50 16.44
C ASN A 158 7.24 -4.89 16.29
N PRO A 159 7.91 -5.42 17.32
CA PRO A 159 8.65 -6.69 17.21
C PRO A 159 7.73 -7.93 17.14
N VAL A 160 6.45 -7.80 17.53
CA VAL A 160 5.48 -8.90 17.57
C VAL A 160 4.91 -9.19 16.17
N MET A 161 4.87 -8.18 15.29
CA MET A 161 4.29 -8.33 13.97
C MET A 161 5.17 -9.18 13.04
N GLN A 162 4.53 -10.08 12.30
CA GLN A 162 5.20 -10.94 11.33
C GLN A 162 5.83 -10.12 10.19
N ILE A 163 6.98 -10.58 9.69
CA ILE A 163 7.74 -9.92 8.60
C ILE A 163 6.86 -9.72 7.35
N ALA A 164 6.09 -10.75 6.96
CA ALA A 164 5.18 -10.67 5.82
C ALA A 164 4.10 -9.59 6.00
N TYR A 165 3.53 -9.49 7.20
CA TYR A 165 2.55 -8.47 7.53
C TYR A 165 3.12 -7.04 7.41
N LYS A 166 4.32 -6.83 7.97
CA LYS A 166 5.02 -5.54 7.86
C LYS A 166 5.29 -5.17 6.40
N ARG A 167 5.72 -6.14 5.59
CA ARG A 167 5.94 -5.95 4.15
C ARG A 167 4.64 -5.54 3.45
N ASP A 168 3.57 -6.29 3.65
CA ASP A 168 2.28 -6.02 3.01
C ASP A 168 1.73 -4.64 3.40
N ASN A 169 1.98 -4.14 4.62
CA ASN A 169 1.61 -2.78 5.01
C ASN A 169 2.36 -1.70 4.22
N VAL A 170 3.67 -1.87 4.04
CA VAL A 170 4.50 -0.95 3.25
C VAL A 170 4.03 -0.96 1.79
N ILE A 171 3.81 -2.15 1.24
CA ILE A 171 3.36 -2.33 -0.15
C ILE A 171 1.95 -1.78 -0.35
N ALA A 172 1.00 -2.04 0.55
CA ALA A 172 -0.35 -1.48 0.47
C ALA A 172 -0.31 0.06 0.50
N SER A 173 0.52 0.66 1.36
CA SER A 173 0.66 2.12 1.41
C SER A 173 1.26 2.68 0.12
N PHE A 174 2.23 1.99 -0.49
CA PHE A 174 2.78 2.38 -1.80
C PHE A 174 1.74 2.31 -2.92
N LEU A 175 1.02 1.19 -3.02
CA LEU A 175 0.01 0.95 -4.04
C LEU A 175 -1.18 1.91 -3.89
N GLU A 176 -1.56 2.25 -2.66
CA GLU A 176 -2.63 3.21 -2.36
C GLU A 176 -2.37 4.59 -2.97
N MET A 177 -1.12 5.08 -2.90
CA MET A 177 -0.73 6.36 -3.49
C MET A 177 -0.85 6.33 -5.02
N HIS A 178 -0.46 5.21 -5.64
CA HIS A 178 -0.31 5.11 -7.08
C HIS A 178 -1.54 4.64 -7.83
N ARG A 179 -2.45 3.88 -7.20
CA ARG A 179 -3.65 3.32 -7.85
C ARG A 179 -4.57 4.38 -8.46
N ARG A 180 -4.56 5.62 -7.94
CA ARG A 180 -5.36 6.72 -8.49
C ARG A 180 -4.83 7.20 -9.84
N THR A 181 -3.50 7.20 -10.01
CA THR A 181 -2.84 7.54 -11.28
C THR A 181 -2.84 6.34 -12.23
N HIS A 182 -2.70 5.13 -11.67
CA HIS A 182 -2.58 3.88 -12.42
C HIS A 182 -3.62 2.86 -11.93
N PRO A 183 -4.85 2.86 -12.49
CA PRO A 183 -5.93 1.96 -12.05
C PRO A 183 -5.60 0.47 -12.15
N SER A 184 -4.67 0.08 -13.04
CA SER A 184 -4.17 -1.30 -13.16
C SER A 184 -3.50 -1.83 -11.89
N LEU A 185 -3.05 -0.95 -10.99
CA LEU A 185 -2.51 -1.32 -9.68
C LEU A 185 -3.60 -1.64 -8.66
N GLY A 186 -4.87 -1.38 -8.97
CA GLY A 186 -6.00 -1.59 -8.07
C GLY A 186 -6.19 -3.05 -7.64
N SER A 187 -5.95 -4.01 -8.55
CA SER A 187 -6.02 -5.44 -8.22
C SER A 187 -4.92 -5.85 -7.24
N PHE A 188 -3.67 -5.42 -7.46
CA PHE A 188 -2.55 -5.67 -6.56
C PHE A 188 -2.77 -5.05 -5.18
N TYR A 189 -3.36 -3.84 -5.14
CA TYR A 189 -3.73 -3.19 -3.88
C TYR A 189 -4.76 -4.02 -3.14
N LEU A 190 -5.85 -4.42 -3.83
CA LEU A 190 -6.93 -5.19 -3.23
C LEU A 190 -6.44 -6.56 -2.73
N GLU A 191 -5.61 -7.25 -3.50
CA GLU A 191 -4.97 -8.51 -3.09
C GLU A 191 -4.15 -8.30 -1.80
N THR A 192 -3.37 -7.22 -1.71
CA THR A 192 -2.60 -6.88 -0.51
C THR A 192 -3.53 -6.63 0.69
N ILE A 193 -4.66 -5.94 0.48
CA ILE A 193 -5.67 -5.74 1.53
C ILE A 193 -6.29 -7.06 1.99
N VAL A 194 -6.55 -8.00 1.08
CA VAL A 194 -7.03 -9.35 1.40
C VAL A 194 -6.00 -10.10 2.25
N ARG A 195 -4.72 -10.10 1.87
CA ARG A 195 -3.65 -10.74 2.67
C ARG A 195 -3.53 -10.15 4.07
N LEU A 196 -3.53 -8.82 4.17
CA LEU A 196 -3.54 -8.12 5.46
C LEU A 196 -4.77 -8.48 6.29
N SER A 197 -5.93 -8.56 5.66
CA SER A 197 -7.20 -8.86 6.32
C SER A 197 -7.31 -10.30 6.84
N ASN A 198 -6.55 -11.22 6.24
CA ASN A 198 -6.51 -12.61 6.65
C ASN A 198 -5.43 -12.90 7.72
N THR A 199 -4.61 -11.92 8.08
CA THR A 199 -3.59 -12.05 9.12
C THR A 199 -4.21 -11.78 10.51
N ARG A 200 -4.28 -12.80 11.37
CA ARG A 200 -5.20 -12.87 12.53
C ARG A 200 -4.93 -11.94 13.73
N ASP A 201 -3.88 -11.10 13.76
CA ASP A 201 -3.41 -10.50 15.03
C ASP A 201 -3.06 -9.00 14.98
N THR A 202 -3.72 -8.18 14.15
CA THR A 202 -3.18 -6.83 13.89
C THR A 202 -4.19 -5.70 13.77
N VAL A 203 -3.74 -4.50 14.17
CA VAL A 203 -4.40 -3.21 13.98
C VAL A 203 -4.57 -2.97 12.48
N ARG A 204 -5.80 -3.14 11.97
CA ARG A 204 -6.09 -2.99 10.53
C ARG A 204 -6.06 -1.51 10.14
N PRO A 205 -5.11 -1.07 9.29
CA PRO A 205 -4.93 0.35 9.02
C PRO A 205 -5.61 0.89 7.74
N PHE A 206 -6.22 0.04 6.92
CA PHE A 206 -6.66 0.43 5.57
C PHE A 206 -8.17 0.38 5.42
N MET A 207 -8.81 1.55 5.52
CA MET A 207 -10.27 1.69 5.36
C MET A 207 -10.69 2.44 4.09
N ASP A 208 -9.72 2.94 3.31
CA ASP A 208 -9.95 3.51 1.98
C ASP A 208 -10.04 2.39 0.92
N TRP A 209 -10.99 1.49 1.10
CA TRP A 209 -11.22 0.40 0.15
C TRP A 209 -11.55 0.95 -1.24
N PRO A 210 -11.12 0.30 -2.33
CA PRO A 210 -11.39 0.74 -3.71
C PRO A 210 -12.85 0.46 -4.11
N VAL A 211 -13.82 0.92 -3.29
CA VAL A 211 -15.25 0.64 -3.49
C VAL A 211 -15.71 1.06 -4.89
N ARG A 212 -15.15 2.14 -5.43
CA ARG A 212 -15.50 2.64 -6.77
C ARG A 212 -15.08 1.69 -7.89
N ASP A 213 -13.91 1.09 -7.78
CA ASP A 213 -13.35 0.31 -8.89
C ASP A 213 -13.49 -1.19 -8.66
N LEU A 214 -14.10 -1.61 -7.55
CA LEU A 214 -14.16 -3.01 -7.12
C LEU A 214 -14.64 -3.96 -8.22
N LEU A 215 -15.74 -3.63 -8.90
CA LEU A 215 -16.34 -4.49 -9.93
C LEU A 215 -15.53 -4.53 -11.25
N THR A 216 -14.42 -3.79 -11.35
CA THR A 216 -13.50 -3.87 -12.50
C THR A 216 -12.39 -4.89 -12.29
N PHE A 217 -12.27 -5.45 -11.08
CA PHE A 217 -11.23 -6.41 -10.74
C PHE A 217 -11.65 -7.86 -11.03
N PRO A 218 -10.69 -8.81 -11.07
CA PRO A 218 -11.00 -10.23 -11.19
C PRO A 218 -11.97 -10.73 -10.10
N ASN A 219 -12.93 -11.57 -10.49
CA ASN A 219 -14.00 -12.07 -9.61
C ASN A 219 -13.46 -12.78 -8.37
N ASP A 220 -12.40 -13.58 -8.51
CA ASP A 220 -11.76 -14.29 -7.39
C ASP A 220 -11.22 -13.33 -6.32
N ILE A 221 -10.63 -12.21 -6.71
CA ILE A 221 -10.13 -11.19 -5.77
C ILE A 221 -11.31 -10.48 -5.09
N ILE A 222 -12.39 -10.17 -5.83
CA ILE A 222 -13.59 -9.54 -5.28
C ILE A 222 -14.22 -10.48 -4.24
N GLU A 223 -14.42 -11.75 -4.57
CA GLU A 223 -14.99 -12.75 -3.66
C GLU A 223 -14.18 -12.89 -2.38
N GLN A 224 -12.85 -13.01 -2.49
CA GLN A 224 -11.96 -13.07 -1.32
C GLN A 224 -12.08 -11.82 -0.46
N PHE A 225 -12.13 -10.63 -1.07
CA PHE A 225 -12.31 -9.37 -0.36
C PHE A 225 -13.65 -9.29 0.38
N LEU A 226 -14.75 -9.70 -0.26
CA LEU A 226 -16.07 -9.74 0.37
C LEU A 226 -16.11 -10.74 1.52
N MET A 227 -15.43 -11.89 1.38
CA MET A 227 -15.28 -12.86 2.47
C MET A 227 -14.48 -12.28 3.65
N CYS A 228 -13.44 -11.50 3.39
CA CYS A 228 -12.72 -10.78 4.45
C CYS A 228 -13.63 -9.78 5.18
N ILE A 229 -14.47 -9.02 4.46
CA ILE A 229 -15.43 -8.09 5.06
C ILE A 229 -16.46 -8.84 5.91
N LYS A 230 -17.00 -9.94 5.39
CA LYS A 230 -17.93 -10.80 6.13
C LYS A 230 -17.31 -11.25 7.46
N ALA A 231 -16.07 -11.76 7.42
CA ALA A 231 -15.35 -12.20 8.61
C ALA A 231 -15.06 -11.04 9.59
N MET A 232 -14.75 -9.85 9.07
CA MET A 232 -14.51 -8.64 9.87
C MET A 232 -15.75 -8.26 10.70
N ILE A 233 -16.93 -8.22 10.08
CA ILE A 233 -18.19 -7.95 10.80
C ILE A 233 -18.50 -9.06 11.80
N ALA A 234 -18.21 -10.31 11.43
CA ALA A 234 -18.44 -11.48 12.27
C ALA A 234 -17.54 -11.52 13.52
N HIS A 235 -16.39 -10.85 13.56
CA HIS A 235 -15.44 -11.02 14.67
C HIS A 235 -15.05 -9.73 15.38
N GLU A 236 -15.25 -8.56 14.78
CA GLU A 236 -14.58 -7.34 15.23
C GLU A 236 -15.56 -6.25 15.74
N HIS A 237 -15.01 -5.29 16.47
CA HIS A 237 -15.69 -4.03 16.79
C HIS A 237 -15.55 -3.07 15.61
N LEU A 238 -16.62 -2.94 14.84
CA LEU A 238 -16.68 -2.00 13.73
C LEU A 238 -16.88 -0.57 14.24
N THR A 239 -16.10 0.37 13.70
CA THR A 239 -16.37 1.80 13.90
C THR A 239 -17.47 2.27 12.94
N ALA A 240 -18.16 3.36 13.26
CA ALA A 240 -19.23 3.90 12.41
C ALA A 240 -18.77 4.18 10.96
N PRO A 241 -17.60 4.79 10.70
CA PRO A 241 -17.09 4.96 9.34
C PRO A 241 -16.95 3.63 8.57
N ASN A 242 -16.48 2.57 9.23
CA ASN A 242 -16.30 1.27 8.61
C ASN A 242 -17.65 0.70 8.15
N VAL A 243 -18.66 0.79 9.01
CA VAL A 243 -20.02 0.32 8.70
C VAL A 243 -20.60 1.09 7.51
N ILE A 244 -20.42 2.41 7.45
CA ILE A 244 -20.86 3.24 6.33
C ILE A 244 -20.17 2.81 5.02
N THR A 245 -18.86 2.56 5.05
CA THR A 245 -18.10 2.09 3.87
C THR A 245 -18.58 0.71 3.41
N VAL A 246 -18.86 -0.22 4.33
CA VAL A 246 -19.44 -1.54 4.00
C VAL A 246 -20.82 -1.38 3.33
N TRP A 247 -21.68 -0.51 3.86
CA TRP A 247 -22.99 -0.28 3.25
C TRP A 247 -22.91 0.34 1.85
N ALA A 248 -22.00 1.31 1.65
CA ALA A 248 -21.74 1.88 0.33
C ALA A 248 -21.25 0.82 -0.67
N LEU A 249 -20.45 -0.13 -0.19
CA LEU A 249 -20.00 -1.27 -0.96
C LEU A 249 -21.15 -2.20 -1.36
N ILE A 250 -21.97 -2.62 -0.39
CA ILE A 250 -23.16 -3.45 -0.63
C ILE A 250 -24.10 -2.77 -1.63
N GLN A 251 -24.35 -1.47 -1.44
CA GLN A 251 -25.19 -0.68 -2.35
C GLN A 251 -24.65 -0.71 -3.77
N ARG A 252 -23.32 -0.62 -3.96
CA ARG A 252 -22.72 -0.66 -5.28
C ARG A 252 -22.84 -2.03 -5.93
N ILE A 253 -22.58 -3.10 -5.17
CA ILE A 253 -22.73 -4.49 -5.65
C ILE A 253 -24.19 -4.70 -6.06
N ILE A 254 -25.16 -4.41 -5.21
CA ILE A 254 -26.58 -4.64 -5.52
C ILE A 254 -27.06 -3.71 -6.65
N GLY A 255 -26.62 -2.46 -6.66
CA GLY A 255 -27.08 -1.44 -7.62
C GLY A 255 -26.57 -1.65 -9.04
N GLN A 256 -25.29 -1.98 -9.23
CA GLN A 256 -24.69 -2.13 -10.57
C GLN A 256 -25.14 -3.41 -11.29
N LEU A 257 -25.79 -4.34 -10.59
CA LEU A 257 -26.09 -5.68 -11.09
C LEU A 257 -27.55 -5.90 -11.47
N THR A 258 -28.35 -4.85 -11.40
CA THR A 258 -29.72 -4.82 -11.94
C THR A 258 -29.78 -4.94 -13.47
N GLY A 259 -28.65 -4.83 -14.19
CA GLY A 259 -28.58 -4.95 -15.65
C GLY A 259 -27.34 -5.67 -16.19
N GLY A 260 -26.61 -6.40 -15.35
CA GLY A 260 -25.34 -7.05 -15.71
C GLY A 260 -25.48 -8.52 -16.17
N PRO A 261 -24.41 -9.10 -16.75
CA PRO A 261 -24.33 -10.53 -17.12
C PRO A 261 -24.47 -11.44 -15.89
N ASP A 262 -24.81 -12.72 -16.12
CA ASP A 262 -25.07 -13.72 -15.06
C ASP A 262 -23.87 -13.98 -14.13
N ASP A 263 -22.65 -13.60 -14.54
CA ASP A 263 -21.39 -13.82 -13.81
C ASP A 263 -21.29 -13.09 -12.44
N VAL A 264 -22.30 -12.30 -12.06
CA VAL A 264 -22.26 -11.48 -10.83
C VAL A 264 -23.17 -11.97 -9.71
N GLU A 265 -23.85 -13.09 -9.92
CA GLU A 265 -24.61 -13.78 -8.88
C GLU A 265 -23.78 -14.12 -7.62
N PRO A 266 -22.52 -14.61 -7.71
CA PRO A 266 -21.71 -14.91 -6.53
C PRO A 266 -21.48 -13.68 -5.62
N HIS A 267 -21.20 -12.52 -6.23
CA HIS A 267 -20.96 -11.29 -5.48
C HIS A 267 -22.23 -10.78 -4.79
N ILE A 268 -23.39 -10.90 -5.43
CA ILE A 268 -24.68 -10.54 -4.82
C ILE A 268 -24.96 -11.43 -3.61
N ASN A 269 -24.77 -12.74 -3.76
CA ASN A 269 -24.97 -13.70 -2.68
C ASN A 269 -24.01 -13.43 -1.51
N LEU A 270 -22.76 -13.04 -1.78
CA LEU A 270 -21.83 -12.57 -0.75
C LEU A 270 -22.28 -11.27 -0.10
N GLY A 271 -22.81 -10.30 -0.87
CA GLY A 271 -23.42 -9.08 -0.35
C GLY A 271 -24.54 -9.37 0.65
N PHE A 272 -25.44 -10.30 0.33
CA PHE A 272 -26.48 -10.75 1.26
C PHE A 272 -25.91 -11.51 2.48
N ALA A 273 -24.87 -12.31 2.29
CA ALA A 273 -24.18 -12.98 3.40
C ALA A 273 -23.47 -11.99 4.34
N ILE A 274 -23.04 -10.82 3.84
CA ILE A 274 -22.52 -9.71 4.66
C ILE A 274 -23.66 -9.06 5.45
N ILE A 275 -24.83 -8.84 4.85
CA ILE A 275 -26.03 -8.30 5.53
C ILE A 275 -26.44 -9.18 6.72
N GLU A 276 -26.42 -10.49 6.57
CA GLU A 276 -26.64 -11.45 7.66
C GLU A 276 -25.67 -11.26 8.83
N GLN A 277 -24.41 -10.89 8.57
CA GLN A 277 -23.46 -10.62 9.67
C GLN A 277 -23.82 -9.35 10.45
N PHE A 278 -24.46 -8.36 9.83
CA PHE A 278 -24.96 -7.19 10.57
C PHE A 278 -26.08 -7.55 11.55
N GLU A 279 -26.93 -8.51 11.21
CA GLU A 279 -27.94 -9.04 12.14
C GLU A 279 -27.26 -9.69 13.36
N ALA A 280 -26.28 -10.57 13.12
CA ALA A 280 -25.48 -11.17 14.18
C ALA A 280 -24.66 -10.15 14.98
N TRP A 281 -24.29 -9.01 14.38
CA TRP A 281 -23.57 -7.93 15.05
C TRP A 281 -24.48 -7.07 15.95
N LEU A 282 -25.74 -6.88 15.57
CA LEU A 282 -26.75 -6.18 16.37
C LEU A 282 -27.17 -6.97 17.61
N THR A 283 -27.27 -8.29 17.48
CA THR A 283 -27.71 -9.19 18.56
C THR A 283 -26.63 -9.45 19.62
N ARG A 284 -25.40 -9.00 19.40
CA ARG A 284 -24.32 -9.11 20.41
C ARG A 284 -24.58 -8.20 21.60
N SER A 285 -24.45 -8.78 22.79
CA SER A 285 -24.50 -8.06 24.07
C SER A 285 -23.53 -6.88 24.06
N THR A 286 -24.09 -5.67 24.10
CA THR A 286 -23.34 -4.40 24.13
C THR A 286 -24.05 -3.38 25.00
N PRO A 287 -23.33 -2.34 25.48
CA PRO A 287 -23.96 -1.23 26.18
C PRO A 287 -25.09 -0.62 25.33
N GLN A 288 -26.19 -0.22 25.97
CA GLN A 288 -27.39 0.28 25.28
C GLN A 288 -27.08 1.45 24.33
N LEU A 289 -26.18 2.36 24.73
CA LEU A 289 -25.79 3.51 23.90
C LEU A 289 -25.15 3.05 22.58
N GLU A 290 -24.19 2.13 22.66
CA GLU A 290 -23.55 1.57 21.47
C GLU A 290 -24.56 0.78 20.63
N HIS A 291 -25.46 0.01 21.27
CA HIS A 291 -26.51 -0.73 20.56
C HIS A 291 -27.39 0.21 19.72
N ASN A 292 -27.80 1.35 20.30
CA ASN A 292 -28.60 2.35 19.60
C ASN A 292 -27.89 2.91 18.36
N ASP A 293 -26.58 3.17 18.47
CA ASP A 293 -25.76 3.63 17.33
C ASP A 293 -25.67 2.57 16.23
N ARG A 294 -25.54 1.29 16.60
CA ARG A 294 -25.53 0.18 15.63
C ARG A 294 -26.87 0.07 14.90
N VAL A 295 -27.99 0.16 15.62
CA VAL A 295 -29.34 0.15 15.02
C VAL A 295 -29.46 1.30 14.01
N ALA A 296 -29.07 2.52 14.38
CA ALA A 296 -29.13 3.67 13.50
C ALA A 296 -28.29 3.49 12.22
N LEU A 297 -27.06 2.96 12.35
CA LEU A 297 -26.18 2.68 11.22
C LEU A 297 -26.73 1.61 10.28
N CYS A 298 -27.29 0.53 10.83
CA CYS A 298 -27.89 -0.54 10.03
C CYS A 298 -29.17 -0.07 9.32
N VAL A 299 -30.03 0.71 9.97
CA VAL A 299 -31.21 1.31 9.32
C VAL A 299 -30.78 2.24 8.18
N TYR A 300 -29.80 3.12 8.44
CA TYR A 300 -29.24 4.00 7.39
C TYR A 300 -28.76 3.18 6.19
N GLY A 301 -27.99 2.13 6.43
CA GLY A 301 -27.48 1.22 5.41
C GLY A 301 -28.58 0.55 4.60
N MET A 302 -29.55 -0.06 5.28
CA MET A 302 -30.69 -0.74 4.64
C MET A 302 -31.50 0.21 3.76
N VAL A 303 -31.80 1.40 4.25
CA VAL A 303 -32.53 2.40 3.46
C VAL A 303 -31.70 2.87 2.25
N LYS A 304 -30.38 2.97 2.37
CA LYS A 304 -29.50 3.37 1.24
C LYS A 304 -29.40 2.29 0.16
N VAL A 305 -29.28 1.03 0.56
CA VAL A 305 -29.19 -0.12 -0.35
C VAL A 305 -30.54 -0.35 -1.06
N PHE A 306 -31.64 -0.39 -0.31
CA PHE A 306 -32.96 -0.72 -0.82
C PHE A 306 -33.80 0.55 -1.01
N THR A 307 -33.66 1.16 -2.19
CA THR A 307 -34.42 2.36 -2.55
C THR A 307 -35.91 2.06 -2.78
N PRO A 308 -36.81 3.07 -2.76
CA PRO A 308 -38.23 2.87 -3.07
C PRO A 308 -38.50 2.31 -4.48
N SER A 309 -37.54 2.32 -5.40
CA SER A 309 -37.67 1.65 -6.69
C SER A 309 -37.24 0.18 -6.68
N PHE A 310 -36.79 -0.35 -5.54
CA PHE A 310 -36.31 -1.73 -5.42
C PHE A 310 -37.50 -2.71 -5.36
N ASP A 311 -37.59 -3.61 -6.34
CA ASP A 311 -38.61 -4.65 -6.43
C ASP A 311 -38.20 -5.89 -5.62
N PHE A 312 -38.68 -5.97 -4.37
CA PHE A 312 -38.38 -7.08 -3.48
C PHE A 312 -38.86 -8.43 -4.02
N HIS A 313 -39.99 -8.48 -4.73
CA HIS A 313 -40.54 -9.74 -5.24
C HIS A 313 -39.70 -10.30 -6.37
N LEU A 314 -39.30 -9.45 -7.33
CA LEU A 314 -38.41 -9.84 -8.40
C LEU A 314 -37.09 -10.40 -7.84
N TRP A 315 -36.49 -9.68 -6.89
CA TRP A 315 -35.23 -10.12 -6.27
C TRP A 315 -35.39 -11.39 -5.43
N ARG A 316 -36.52 -11.58 -4.75
CA ARG A 316 -36.85 -12.83 -4.02
C ARG A 316 -36.90 -14.04 -4.93
N THR A 317 -37.41 -13.88 -6.16
CA THR A 317 -37.40 -14.98 -7.13
C THR A 317 -36.03 -15.29 -7.71
N ARG A 318 -35.14 -14.30 -7.79
CA ARG A 318 -33.82 -14.43 -8.44
C ARG A 318 -32.69 -14.77 -7.47
N TYR A 319 -32.73 -14.26 -6.25
CA TYR A 319 -31.65 -14.39 -5.28
C TYR A 319 -32.19 -14.81 -3.91
N SER A 320 -31.96 -16.07 -3.53
CA SER A 320 -32.39 -16.61 -2.22
C SER A 320 -31.79 -15.84 -1.04
N GLY A 321 -30.64 -15.19 -1.23
CA GLY A 321 -29.98 -14.37 -0.22
C GLY A 321 -30.81 -13.18 0.29
N ILE A 322 -31.79 -12.69 -0.46
CA ILE A 322 -32.59 -11.53 -0.03
C ILE A 322 -33.42 -11.78 1.23
N GLU A 323 -33.72 -13.03 1.55
CA GLU A 323 -34.37 -13.39 2.83
C GLU A 323 -33.52 -12.97 4.04
N LYS A 324 -32.19 -12.92 3.88
CA LYS A 324 -31.27 -12.40 4.91
C LYS A 324 -31.44 -10.91 5.13
N ALA A 325 -31.70 -10.15 4.07
CA ALA A 325 -32.01 -8.73 4.17
C ALA A 325 -33.38 -8.50 4.82
N ALA A 326 -34.38 -9.30 4.45
CA ALA A 326 -35.70 -9.25 5.09
C ALA A 326 -35.65 -9.61 6.58
N SER A 327 -34.83 -10.58 6.97
CA SER A 327 -34.57 -10.94 8.37
C SER A 327 -34.02 -9.76 9.17
N LEU A 328 -32.97 -9.09 8.65
CA LEU A 328 -32.40 -7.91 9.28
C LEU A 328 -33.43 -6.76 9.42
N VAL A 329 -34.30 -6.54 8.43
CA VAL A 329 -35.37 -5.52 8.54
C VAL A 329 -36.29 -5.80 9.72
N LYS A 330 -36.70 -7.06 9.92
CA LYS A 330 -37.57 -7.45 11.06
C LYS A 330 -36.90 -7.17 12.39
N VAL A 331 -35.63 -7.57 12.54
CA VAL A 331 -34.85 -7.32 13.78
C VAL A 331 -34.73 -5.81 14.05
N LEU A 332 -34.46 -5.02 13.02
CA LEU A 332 -34.35 -3.56 13.15
C LEU A 332 -35.68 -2.91 13.53
N ASP A 333 -36.80 -3.38 12.99
CA ASP A 333 -38.13 -2.86 13.32
C ASP A 333 -38.46 -3.10 14.81
N GLU A 334 -38.20 -4.31 15.31
CA GLU A 334 -38.33 -4.63 16.74
C GLU A 334 -37.45 -3.74 17.63
N CYS A 335 -36.21 -3.49 17.22
CA CYS A 335 -35.30 -2.58 17.92
C CYS A 335 -35.84 -1.15 17.94
N LEU A 336 -36.34 -0.64 16.81
CA LEU A 336 -36.90 0.72 16.71
C LEU A 336 -38.14 0.88 17.58
N VAL A 337 -39.04 -0.11 17.63
CA VAL A 337 -40.20 -0.10 18.53
C VAL A 337 -39.76 0.02 19.99
N LYS A 338 -38.74 -0.74 20.41
CA LYS A 338 -38.18 -0.67 21.78
C LYS A 338 -37.54 0.69 22.08
N MET A 339 -37.02 1.39 21.08
CA MET A 339 -36.40 2.71 21.19
C MET A 339 -37.39 3.88 21.17
N GLY A 340 -38.71 3.62 21.18
CA GLY A 340 -39.74 4.67 21.13
C GLY A 340 -40.18 5.03 19.71
N GLY A 341 -39.88 4.16 18.73
CA GLY A 341 -40.31 4.27 17.33
C GLY A 341 -39.24 4.85 16.40
N GLY A 342 -39.44 4.61 15.10
CA GLY A 342 -38.52 5.07 14.04
C GLY A 342 -38.26 6.57 14.09
N GLN A 343 -39.26 7.39 14.44
CA GLN A 343 -39.10 8.84 14.50
C GLN A 343 -38.05 9.32 15.50
N VAL A 344 -37.88 8.64 16.64
CA VAL A 344 -36.91 9.03 17.66
C VAL A 344 -35.47 8.79 17.19
N VAL A 345 -35.27 7.73 16.41
CA VAL A 345 -33.94 7.29 15.94
C VAL A 345 -33.57 7.92 14.60
N LEU A 346 -34.56 8.10 13.72
CA LEU A 346 -34.37 8.43 12.31
C LEU A 346 -34.82 9.85 11.96
N THR A 347 -35.17 10.68 12.95
CA THR A 347 -35.57 12.10 12.76
C THR A 347 -34.57 12.90 11.93
N ARG A 348 -33.29 12.49 11.93
CA ARG A 348 -32.22 13.12 11.14
C ARG A 348 -32.01 12.55 9.74
N PHE A 349 -32.58 11.40 9.40
CA PHE A 349 -32.17 10.64 8.23
C PHE A 349 -33.31 10.28 7.28
N VAL A 350 -34.28 9.44 7.65
CA VAL A 350 -35.17 8.86 6.61
C VAL A 350 -36.50 8.23 7.08
N ASN A 351 -37.23 8.80 8.06
CA ASN A 351 -38.47 8.20 8.61
C ASN A 351 -39.41 7.55 7.58
N LEU A 352 -39.81 8.29 6.53
CA LEU A 352 -40.77 7.80 5.53
C LEU A 352 -40.28 6.59 4.72
N ARG A 353 -38.96 6.49 4.47
CA ARG A 353 -38.42 5.38 3.67
C ARG A 353 -38.27 4.09 4.45
N TRP A 354 -38.19 4.15 5.78
CA TRP A 354 -38.13 2.95 6.61
C TRP A 354 -39.47 2.22 6.61
N GLU A 355 -40.57 2.94 6.79
CA GLU A 355 -41.93 2.36 6.81
C GLU A 355 -42.25 1.65 5.48
N GLU A 356 -41.90 2.27 4.34
CA GLU A 356 -42.03 1.65 3.01
C GLU A 356 -41.21 0.36 2.88
N LEU A 357 -39.99 0.34 3.44
CA LEU A 357 -39.11 -0.83 3.40
C LEU A 357 -39.69 -1.99 4.23
N VAL A 358 -40.15 -1.71 5.45
CA VAL A 358 -40.78 -2.71 6.34
C VAL A 358 -42.01 -3.33 5.69
N ALA A 359 -42.87 -2.51 5.07
CA ALA A 359 -44.07 -2.99 4.39
C ALA A 359 -43.73 -3.97 3.25
N ARG A 360 -42.69 -3.68 2.46
CA ARG A 360 -42.25 -4.56 1.36
C ARG A 360 -41.65 -5.88 1.84
N CYS A 361 -40.94 -5.89 2.96
CA CYS A 361 -40.36 -7.12 3.51
C CYS A 361 -41.41 -8.01 4.20
N SER A 362 -42.58 -7.46 4.55
CA SER A 362 -43.66 -8.18 5.24
C SER A 362 -44.66 -8.85 4.30
N MET A 363 -44.65 -8.48 3.01
CA MET A 363 -45.38 -9.15 1.92
C MET A 363 -44.57 -10.33 1.38
#